data_AF-W7YHQ8-F1
#
_entry.id   AF-W7YHQ8-F1
#
_cell.length_a   1.000
_cell.length_b   1.000
_cell.length_c   1.000
_cell.angle_alpha   90.00
_cell.angle_beta   90.00
_cell.angle_gamma   90.00
#
_symmetry.space_group_name_H-M   'P 1'
#
loop_
_entity.id
_entity.type
_entity.pdbx_description
1 polymer ?
#
loop_
_entity_poly.entity_id
_entity_poly.type
_entity_poly.pdbx_seq_one_letter_code
_entity_poly.pdbx_strand_id
1 'polypeptide(L)'
;MNDTQKKDFREKIGNRWIKRDFGGKRNWDVALETYKLALLCAQTIGDTERIVASILHHISWLHRYKGDELQERRFLTYCLESYIRVYELEGVGANNARLLYLIGELNRRIGEFTNAVKWFARVINDKNIIDSAMIRASREQWAVLREQMIAKQMELPGEMNPA
;
A
#
# COMPACT_ATOMS: atom_id res chain seq x y z
N MET A 1 -1.26 -17.53 17.67
CA MET A 1 -1.84 -18.47 16.69
C MET A 1 -2.77 -19.43 17.41
N ASN A 2 -4.03 -19.51 16.99
CA ASN A 2 -4.97 -20.55 17.43
C ASN A 2 -4.63 -21.90 16.77
N ASP A 3 -5.33 -22.97 17.14
CA ASP A 3 -5.00 -24.32 16.66
C ASP A 3 -5.24 -24.49 15.14
N THR A 4 -6.24 -23.81 14.58
CA THR A 4 -6.45 -23.74 13.13
C THR A 4 -5.26 -23.10 12.43
N GLN A 5 -4.80 -21.94 12.91
CA GLN A 5 -3.65 -21.23 12.35
C GLN A 5 -2.36 -22.05 12.44
N LYS A 6 -2.14 -22.77 13.55
CA LYS A 6 -0.99 -23.69 13.71
C LYS A 6 -1.05 -24.83 12.69
N LYS A 7 -2.23 -25.41 12.47
CA LYS A 7 -2.45 -26.45 11.48
C LYS A 7 -2.16 -25.93 10.07
N ASP A 8 -2.75 -24.80 9.69
CA ASP A 8 -2.54 -24.16 8.37
C ASP A 8 -1.06 -23.86 8.11
N PHE A 9 -0.37 -23.29 9.11
CA PHE A 9 1.06 -23.02 9.01
C PHE A 9 1.86 -24.30 8.80
N ARG A 10 1.58 -25.35 9.57
CA ARG A 10 2.31 -26.62 9.46
C ARG A 10 2.12 -27.27 8.09
N GLU A 11 0.89 -27.31 7.61
CA GLU A 11 0.54 -27.95 6.33
C GLU A 11 1.10 -27.19 5.12
N LYS A 12 0.98 -25.86 5.12
CA LYS A 12 1.34 -25.03 3.95
C LYS A 12 2.81 -24.60 3.94
N ILE A 13 3.41 -24.39 5.11
CA ILE A 13 4.77 -23.84 5.25
C ILE A 13 5.69 -24.83 5.97
N GLY A 14 5.34 -25.27 7.18
CA GLY A 14 6.22 -26.03 8.07
C GLY A 14 6.73 -27.34 7.45
N ASN A 15 5.87 -28.10 6.78
CA ASN A 15 6.24 -29.36 6.14
C ASN A 15 7.19 -29.21 4.94
N ARG A 16 7.26 -28.01 4.37
CA ARG A 16 8.13 -27.67 3.21
C ARG A 16 9.28 -26.75 3.62
N TRP A 17 9.46 -26.51 4.92
CA TRP A 17 10.40 -25.54 5.43
C TRP A 17 11.85 -25.99 5.22
N ILE A 18 12.64 -25.13 4.58
CA ILE A 18 14.08 -25.30 4.45
C ILE A 18 14.72 -24.30 5.40
N LYS A 19 15.55 -24.80 6.33
CA LYS A 19 16.21 -23.97 7.35
C LYS A 19 17.12 -22.92 6.68
N ARG A 20 16.90 -21.66 7.05
CA ARG A 20 17.67 -20.48 6.61
C ARG A 20 17.94 -19.60 7.83
N ASP A 21 19.03 -18.86 7.82
CA ASP A 21 19.35 -17.87 8.85
C ASP A 21 19.15 -16.45 8.30
N PHE A 22 18.25 -15.71 8.96
CA PHE A 22 17.92 -14.32 8.62
C PHE A 22 18.33 -13.33 9.73
N GLY A 23 19.10 -13.78 10.74
CA GLY A 23 19.47 -12.97 11.92
C GLY A 23 20.59 -11.95 11.69
N GLY A 24 21.36 -12.09 10.61
CA GLY A 24 22.46 -11.19 10.26
C GLY A 24 22.08 -9.97 9.41
N LYS A 25 23.09 -9.20 8.99
CA LYS A 25 22.93 -8.12 8.00
C LYS A 25 22.39 -8.70 6.69
N ARG A 26 21.29 -8.16 6.20
CA ARG A 26 20.63 -8.64 4.98
C ARG A 26 21.07 -7.81 3.78
N ASN A 27 21.52 -8.50 2.73
CA ASN A 27 21.59 -7.90 1.40
C ASN A 27 20.18 -7.86 0.78
N TRP A 28 20.08 -7.35 -0.44
CA TRP A 28 18.80 -7.22 -1.13
C TRP A 28 18.05 -8.55 -1.28
N ASP A 29 18.73 -9.61 -1.71
CA ASP A 29 18.11 -10.92 -1.97
C ASP A 29 17.58 -11.55 -0.68
N VAL A 30 18.37 -11.50 0.40
CA VAL A 30 17.99 -12.00 1.72
C VAL A 30 16.83 -11.17 2.30
N ALA A 31 16.83 -9.85 2.11
CA ALA A 31 15.72 -9.00 2.54
C ALA A 31 14.43 -9.37 1.78
N LEU A 32 14.50 -9.54 0.46
CA LEU A 32 13.34 -9.90 -0.36
C LEU A 32 12.79 -11.27 0.03
N GLU A 33 13.65 -12.26 0.23
CA GLU A 33 13.24 -13.59 0.68
C GLU A 33 12.54 -13.52 2.06
N THR A 34 13.10 -12.73 2.99
CA THR A 34 12.50 -12.55 4.32
C THR A 34 11.09 -11.96 4.24
N TYR A 35 10.90 -10.90 3.44
CA TYR A 35 9.57 -10.28 3.31
C TYR A 35 8.58 -11.17 2.55
N LYS A 36 9.02 -11.91 1.53
CA LYS A 36 8.16 -12.90 0.84
C LYS A 36 7.72 -14.01 1.78
N LEU A 37 8.62 -14.49 2.64
CA LEU A 37 8.27 -15.46 3.67
C LEU A 37 7.28 -14.86 4.68
N ALA A 38 7.51 -13.63 5.14
CA ALA A 38 6.58 -12.95 6.03
C ALA A 38 5.18 -12.80 5.41
N LEU A 39 5.11 -12.45 4.12
CA LEU A 39 3.85 -12.35 3.37
C LEU A 39 3.14 -13.71 3.32
N LEU A 40 3.86 -14.77 2.97
CA LEU A 40 3.32 -16.12 2.90
C LEU A 40 2.79 -16.57 4.26
N CYS A 41 3.53 -16.31 5.33
CA CYS A 41 3.11 -16.60 6.70
C CYS A 41 1.83 -15.85 7.07
N ALA A 42 1.81 -14.52 6.88
CA ALA A 42 0.67 -13.66 7.19
C ALA A 42 -0.60 -14.12 6.45
N GLN A 43 -0.49 -14.39 5.15
CA GLN A 43 -1.61 -14.89 4.36
C GLN A 43 -2.06 -16.29 4.78
N THR A 44 -1.12 -17.17 5.12
CA THR A 44 -1.41 -18.54 5.55
C THR A 44 -2.21 -18.60 6.85
N ILE A 45 -1.89 -17.72 7.80
CA ILE A 45 -2.52 -17.71 9.12
C ILE A 45 -3.69 -16.73 9.20
N GLY A 46 -4.03 -16.05 8.10
CA GLY A 46 -5.11 -15.06 8.06
C GLY A 46 -4.85 -13.84 8.94
N ASP A 47 -3.61 -13.32 8.93
CA ASP A 47 -3.29 -12.06 9.61
C ASP A 47 -4.05 -10.88 9.00
N THR A 48 -4.11 -9.77 9.74
CA THR A 48 -4.84 -8.57 9.32
C THR A 48 -4.35 -8.00 7.99
N GLU A 49 -5.26 -7.44 7.20
CA GLU A 49 -4.94 -6.74 5.94
C GLU A 49 -3.93 -5.61 6.13
N ARG A 50 -3.88 -5.00 7.32
CA ARG A 50 -2.90 -3.97 7.67
C ARG A 50 -1.47 -4.51 7.69
N ILE A 51 -1.28 -5.72 8.21
CA ILE A 51 0.02 -6.42 8.20
C ILE A 51 0.38 -6.81 6.76
N VAL A 52 -0.57 -7.38 6.02
CA VAL A 52 -0.37 -7.79 4.62
C VAL A 52 0.03 -6.59 3.74
N ALA A 53 -0.71 -5.49 3.82
CA ALA A 53 -0.44 -4.26 3.09
C ALA A 53 0.96 -3.70 3.41
N SER A 54 1.35 -3.69 4.70
CA SER A 54 2.66 -3.23 5.12
C SER A 54 3.78 -4.07 4.51
N ILE A 55 3.68 -5.40 4.55
CA ILE A 55 4.70 -6.31 3.98
C ILE A 55 4.80 -6.11 2.46
N LEU A 56 3.67 -6.04 1.75
CA LEU A 56 3.64 -5.78 0.31
C LEU A 56 4.31 -4.46 -0.06
N HIS A 57 4.11 -3.42 0.76
CA HIS A 57 4.76 -2.13 0.56
C HIS A 57 6.29 -2.24 0.66
N HIS A 58 6.81 -2.94 1.66
CA HIS A 58 8.26 -3.16 1.81
C HIS A 58 8.84 -3.94 0.62
N ILE A 59 8.13 -4.95 0.11
CA ILE A 59 8.55 -5.68 -1.09
C ILE A 59 8.63 -4.74 -2.30
N SER A 60 7.65 -3.85 -2.48
CA SER A 60 7.69 -2.88 -3.57
C SER A 60 8.90 -1.94 -3.49
N TRP A 61 9.30 -1.51 -2.29
CA TRP A 61 10.50 -0.68 -2.10
C TRP A 61 11.78 -1.42 -2.44
N LEU A 62 11.87 -2.71 -2.10
CA LEU A 62 13.01 -3.52 -2.52
C LEU A 62 13.11 -3.53 -4.05
N HIS A 63 12.02 -3.79 -4.76
CA HIS A 63 12.04 -3.74 -6.23
C HIS A 63 12.41 -2.35 -6.78
N ARG A 64 11.92 -1.26 -6.15
CA ARG A 64 12.33 0.11 -6.48
C ARG A 64 13.85 0.31 -6.34
N TYR A 65 14.45 -0.13 -5.23
CA TYR A 65 15.89 0.02 -5.00
C TYR A 65 16.73 -0.75 -6.02
N LYS A 66 16.16 -1.77 -6.68
CA LYS A 66 16.79 -2.55 -7.74
C LYS A 66 16.48 -2.02 -9.15
N GLY A 67 15.62 -1.00 -9.28
CA GLY A 67 15.16 -0.47 -10.56
C GLY A 67 14.20 -1.39 -11.31
N ASP A 68 13.57 -2.35 -10.62
CA ASP A 68 12.62 -3.30 -11.22
C ASP A 68 11.20 -2.73 -11.18
N GLU A 69 10.92 -1.83 -12.12
CA GLU A 69 9.64 -1.10 -12.19
C GLU A 69 8.42 -2.02 -12.38
N LEU A 70 8.59 -3.13 -13.11
CA LEU A 70 7.51 -4.08 -13.36
C LEU A 70 7.07 -4.76 -12.06
N GLN A 71 8.03 -5.26 -11.26
CA GLN A 71 7.70 -5.86 -9.98
C GLN A 71 7.30 -4.83 -8.94
N GLU A 72 7.92 -3.64 -8.92
CA GLU A 72 7.46 -2.55 -8.05
C GLU A 72 5.98 -2.27 -8.29
N ARG A 73 5.58 -2.03 -9.54
CA ARG A 73 4.18 -1.76 -9.90
C ARG A 73 3.26 -2.87 -9.45
N ARG A 74 3.64 -4.14 -9.71
CA ARG A 74 2.85 -5.31 -9.31
C ARG A 74 2.62 -5.36 -7.79
N PHE A 75 3.67 -5.17 -6.98
CA PHE A 75 3.53 -5.20 -5.52
C PHE A 75 2.82 -3.97 -4.96
N LEU A 76 2.96 -2.79 -5.59
CA LEU A 76 2.18 -1.61 -5.24
C LEU A 76 0.68 -1.83 -5.51
N THR A 77 0.29 -2.51 -6.59
CA THR A 77 -1.11 -2.85 -6.86
C THR A 77 -1.69 -3.75 -5.76
N TYR A 78 -1.01 -4.83 -5.38
CA TYR A 78 -1.47 -5.68 -4.28
C TYR A 78 -1.51 -4.95 -2.93
N CYS A 79 -0.53 -4.08 -2.68
CA CYS A 79 -0.47 -3.23 -1.49
C CYS A 79 -1.68 -2.29 -1.43
N LEU A 80 -2.00 -1.62 -2.54
CA LEU A 80 -3.15 -0.75 -2.68
C LEU A 80 -4.47 -1.50 -2.41
N GLU A 81 -4.69 -2.66 -3.03
CA GLU A 81 -5.87 -3.49 -2.80
C GLU A 81 -6.03 -3.85 -1.31
N SER A 82 -4.93 -4.18 -0.64
CA SER A 82 -4.93 -4.53 0.78
C SER A 82 -5.26 -3.32 1.67
N TYR A 83 -4.72 -2.14 1.36
CA TYR A 83 -5.08 -0.91 2.07
C TYR A 83 -6.54 -0.47 1.85
N ILE A 84 -7.09 -0.71 0.65
CA ILE A 84 -8.52 -0.50 0.39
C ILE A 84 -9.35 -1.43 1.28
N ARG A 85 -9.00 -2.72 1.39
CA ARG A 85 -9.69 -3.64 2.31
C ARG A 85 -9.59 -3.21 3.77
N VAL A 86 -8.43 -2.70 4.23
CA VAL A 86 -8.31 -2.10 5.58
C VAL A 86 -9.31 -0.97 5.76
N TYR A 87 -9.39 -0.06 4.79
CA TYR A 87 -10.31 1.08 4.83
C TYR A 87 -11.78 0.64 4.87
N GLU A 88 -12.15 -0.36 4.06
CA GLU A 88 -13.51 -0.91 4.02
C GLU A 88 -13.91 -1.60 5.33
N LEU A 89 -12.98 -2.34 5.95
CA LEU A 89 -13.22 -3.05 7.21
C LEU A 89 -13.27 -2.12 8.43
N GLU A 90 -12.47 -1.06 8.45
CA GLU A 90 -12.45 -0.07 9.55
C GLU A 90 -13.69 0.86 9.53
N GLY A 91 -14.43 0.87 8.41
CA GLY A 91 -15.68 1.62 8.26
C GLY A 91 -15.48 3.08 7.84
N VAL A 92 -16.49 3.61 7.14
CA VAL A 92 -16.56 5.00 6.69
C VAL A 92 -16.76 5.92 7.91
N GLY A 93 -15.67 6.42 8.49
CA GLY A 93 -15.72 7.30 9.67
C GLY A 93 -14.52 7.17 10.61
N ALA A 94 -13.70 6.13 10.45
CA ALA A 94 -12.39 6.10 11.08
C ALA A 94 -11.57 7.29 10.53
N ASN A 95 -11.25 8.27 11.39
CA ASN A 95 -10.43 9.44 11.05
C ASN A 95 -8.99 9.00 10.74
N ASN A 96 -8.80 8.38 9.58
CA ASN A 96 -7.55 7.77 9.16
C ASN A 96 -6.99 8.50 7.95
N ALA A 97 -6.83 9.82 8.09
CA ALA A 97 -6.31 10.71 7.06
C ALA A 97 -5.01 10.19 6.43
N ARG A 98 -4.17 9.53 7.23
CA ARG A 98 -2.94 8.86 6.76
C ARG A 98 -3.21 7.70 5.81
N LEU A 99 -4.20 6.85 6.10
CA LEU A 99 -4.57 5.73 5.24
C LEU A 99 -5.14 6.25 3.92
N LEU A 100 -6.03 7.24 3.97
CA LEU A 100 -6.60 7.88 2.78
C LEU A 100 -5.52 8.53 1.90
N TYR A 101 -4.62 9.29 2.52
CA TYR A 101 -3.47 9.89 1.83
C TYR A 101 -2.59 8.82 1.18
N LEU A 102 -2.28 7.74 1.91
CA LEU A 102 -1.46 6.65 1.40
C LEU A 102 -2.12 5.95 0.21
N ILE A 103 -3.42 5.68 0.26
CA ILE A 103 -4.16 5.11 -0.86
C ILE A 103 -4.11 6.04 -2.09
N GLY A 104 -4.25 7.36 -1.90
CA GLY A 104 -4.11 8.34 -2.97
C GLY A 104 -2.72 8.32 -3.59
N GLU A 105 -1.67 8.31 -2.77
CA GLU A 105 -0.27 8.27 -3.23
C GLU A 105 0.06 6.97 -3.96
N LEU A 106 -0.46 5.83 -3.50
CA LEU A 106 -0.29 4.54 -4.17
C LEU A 106 -0.96 4.54 -5.55
N ASN A 107 -2.22 5.00 -5.64
CA ASN A 107 -2.91 5.16 -6.92
C ASN A 107 -2.10 6.04 -7.89
N ARG A 108 -1.59 7.19 -7.41
CA ARG A 108 -0.75 8.07 -8.22
C ARG A 108 0.51 7.36 -8.71
N ARG A 109 1.21 6.64 -7.83
CA ARG A 109 2.44 5.92 -8.20
C ARG A 109 2.23 4.85 -9.25
N ILE A 110 1.11 4.12 -9.18
CA ILE A 110 0.80 3.11 -10.19
C ILE A 110 0.16 3.72 -11.45
N GLY A 111 -0.14 5.02 -11.50
CA GLY A 111 -0.72 5.69 -12.68
C GLY A 111 -2.25 5.74 -12.70
N GLU A 112 -2.91 5.31 -11.63
CA GLU A 112 -4.37 5.37 -11.45
C GLU A 112 -4.80 6.78 -11.00
N PHE A 113 -4.52 7.76 -11.85
CA PHE A 113 -4.61 9.18 -11.52
C PHE A 113 -6.01 9.62 -11.11
N THR A 114 -7.05 9.21 -11.84
CA THR A 114 -8.44 9.54 -11.50
C THR A 114 -8.84 9.04 -10.11
N ASN A 115 -8.35 7.87 -9.70
CA ASN A 115 -8.62 7.37 -8.35
C ASN A 115 -7.80 8.14 -7.30
N ALA A 116 -6.55 8.48 -7.60
CA ALA A 116 -5.73 9.31 -6.72
C ALA A 116 -6.41 10.66 -6.40
N VAL A 117 -7.02 11.31 -7.41
CA VAL A 117 -7.83 12.53 -7.22
C VAL A 117 -8.91 12.30 -6.16
N LYS A 118 -9.75 11.29 -6.32
CA LYS A 118 -10.85 11.00 -5.40
C LYS A 118 -10.39 10.82 -3.95
N TRP A 119 -9.28 10.10 -3.74
CA TRP A 119 -8.74 9.85 -2.40
C TRP A 119 -8.16 11.09 -1.75
N PHE A 120 -7.40 11.90 -2.49
CA PHE A 120 -6.91 13.18 -1.96
C PHE A 120 -8.06 14.16 -1.70
N ALA A 121 -9.10 14.17 -2.54
CA ALA A 121 -10.25 15.06 -2.42
C ALA A 121 -10.97 14.78 -1.10
N ARG A 122 -11.11 13.50 -0.79
CA ARG A 122 -11.69 13.04 0.46
C ARG A 122 -10.92 13.55 1.67
N VAL A 123 -9.57 13.50 1.65
CA VAL A 123 -8.76 14.05 2.75
C VAL A 123 -8.93 15.55 2.89
N ILE A 124 -9.00 16.28 1.77
CA ILE A 124 -9.02 17.74 1.76
C ILE A 124 -10.40 18.30 2.14
N ASN A 125 -11.48 17.62 1.75
CA ASN A 125 -12.86 18.13 1.83
C ASN A 125 -13.66 17.55 3.01
N ASP A 126 -13.25 16.43 3.59
CA ASP A 126 -13.95 15.85 4.75
C ASP A 126 -13.67 16.68 6.01
N LYS A 127 -14.71 17.35 6.51
CA LYS A 127 -14.64 18.22 7.70
C LYS A 127 -14.30 17.47 8.99
N ASN A 128 -14.45 16.14 9.02
CA ASN A 128 -14.07 15.32 10.18
C ASN A 128 -12.57 15.05 10.24
N ILE A 129 -11.84 15.29 9.15
CA ILE A 129 -10.39 15.17 9.11
C ILE A 129 -9.78 16.48 9.60
N ILE A 130 -9.16 16.43 10.77
CA ILE A 130 -8.48 17.58 11.41
C ILE A 130 -6.95 17.47 11.40
N ASP A 131 -6.40 16.39 10.82
CA ASP A 131 -4.95 16.20 10.65
C ASP A 131 -4.42 17.19 9.59
N SER A 132 -4.00 18.35 10.06
CA SER A 132 -3.51 19.44 9.21
C SER A 132 -2.26 19.07 8.38
N ALA A 133 -1.45 18.14 8.87
CA ALA A 133 -0.28 17.65 8.14
C ALA A 133 -0.73 16.81 6.93
N MET A 134 -1.71 15.92 7.12
CA MET A 134 -2.25 15.10 6.02
C MET A 134 -3.08 15.90 5.02
N ILE A 135 -3.82 16.91 5.46
CA ILE A 135 -4.51 17.84 4.54
C ILE A 135 -3.48 18.56 3.66
N ARG A 136 -2.41 19.09 4.28
CA ARG A 136 -1.34 19.78 3.54
C ARG A 136 -0.64 18.86 2.55
N ALA A 137 -0.22 17.68 3.01
CA ALA A 137 0.42 16.69 2.16
C ALA A 137 -0.48 16.26 0.99
N SER A 138 -1.79 16.13 1.23
CA SER A 138 -2.75 15.79 0.17
C SER A 138 -2.91 16.91 -0.85
N ARG A 139 -2.91 18.18 -0.44
CA ARG A 139 -2.94 19.34 -1.36
C ARG A 139 -1.65 19.43 -2.19
N GLU A 140 -0.50 19.18 -1.58
CA GLU A 140 0.78 19.13 -2.30
C GLU A 140 0.77 18.02 -3.36
N GLN A 141 0.35 16.80 -2.98
CA GLN A 141 0.24 15.70 -3.94
C GLN A 141 -0.84 15.92 -5.01
N TRP A 142 -1.91 16.65 -4.68
CA TRP A 142 -2.92 17.06 -5.65
C TRP A 142 -2.34 17.95 -6.74
N ALA A 143 -1.53 18.94 -6.36
CA ALA A 143 -0.87 19.84 -7.31
C ALA A 143 0.08 19.06 -8.24
N VAL A 144 0.92 18.19 -7.65
CA VAL A 144 1.83 17.32 -8.41
C VAL A 144 1.04 16.41 -9.36
N LEU A 145 -0.04 15.79 -8.89
CA LEU A 145 -0.89 14.91 -9.69
C LEU A 145 -1.50 15.67 -10.89
N ARG A 146 -1.99 16.90 -10.67
CA ARG A 146 -2.53 17.75 -11.74
C ARG A 146 -1.48 18.03 -12.82
N GLU A 147 -0.26 18.39 -12.42
CA GLU A 147 0.86 18.59 -13.36
C GLU A 147 1.18 17.31 -14.15
N GLN A 148 1.18 16.15 -13.48
CA GLN A 148 1.39 14.85 -14.13
C GLN A 148 0.29 14.51 -15.14
N MET A 149 -0.97 14.82 -14.82
CA MET A 149 -2.11 14.60 -15.72
C MET A 149 -2.02 15.50 -16.96
N ILE A 150 -1.69 16.79 -16.79
CA ILE A 150 -1.48 17.73 -17.90
C ILE A 150 -0.33 17.28 -18.79
N ALA A 151 0.81 16.89 -18.20
CA ALA A 151 1.97 16.42 -18.95
C ALA A 151 1.67 15.16 -19.77
N LYS A 152 0.74 14.32 -19.29
CA LYS A 152 0.24 13.13 -20.02
C LYS A 152 -0.97 13.41 -20.92
N GLN A 153 -1.38 14.67 -21.08
CA GLN A 153 -2.55 15.08 -21.87
C GLN A 153 -3.85 14.36 -21.43
N MET A 154 -3.98 14.07 -20.13
CA MET A 154 -5.18 13.47 -19.57
C MET A 154 -6.22 14.54 -19.27
N GLU A 155 -7.50 14.19 -19.45
CA GLU A 155 -8.61 15.06 -19.02
C GLU A 155 -8.59 15.21 -17.50
N LEU A 156 -8.64 16.46 -17.03
CA LEU A 156 -8.68 16.76 -15.60
C LEU A 156 -10.11 16.50 -15.07
N PRO A 157 -10.26 15.73 -13.98
CA PRO A 157 -11.56 15.57 -13.34
C PRO A 157 -12.12 16.92 -12.90
N GLY A 158 -13.45 17.04 -12.87
CA GLY A 158 -14.11 18.29 -12.46
C GLY A 158 -13.68 18.78 -11.08
N GLU A 159 -13.27 17.88 -10.17
CA GLU A 159 -12.73 18.24 -8.86
C GLU A 159 -11.42 19.03 -8.94
N MET A 160 -10.67 18.91 -10.03
CA MET A 160 -9.38 19.58 -10.28
C MET A 160 -9.49 20.88 -11.07
N ASN A 161 -10.68 21.24 -11.54
CA ASN A 161 -10.88 22.51 -12.23
C ASN A 161 -10.83 23.66 -11.21
N PRO A 162 -10.06 24.73 -11.47
CA PRO A 162 -10.16 25.92 -10.65
C PRO A 162 -11.61 26.43 -10.73
N ALA A 163 -12.20 26.67 -9.56
CA ALA A 163 -13.50 27.32 -9.43
C ALA A 163 -13.49 28.74 -9.98
#